data_AF-A0A4U6LLC4-F1
#
_entry.id   AF-A0A4U6LLC4-F1
#
_cell.length_a   1.000
_cell.length_b   1.000
_cell.length_c   1.000
_cell.angle_alpha   90.00
_cell.angle_beta   90.00
_cell.angle_gamma   90.00
#
_symmetry.space_group_name_H-M   'P 1'
#
loop_
_entity.id
_entity.type
_entity.pdbx_description
1 polymer ?
#
loop_
_entity_poly.entity_id
_entity_poly.type
_entity_poly.pdbx_seq_one_letter_code
_entity_poly.pdbx_strand_id
1 'polypeptide(L)' 'ALLKMHAPHAKVLAASFKTPRQALDCLLVGCESITLPLDVAQQMISSPAVDAAVAKFEHDWQSAFGRTSI' A
#
# COMPACT_ATOMS: atom_id res chain seq x y z
N ALA A 1 20.50 -9.08 -4.20
CA ALA A 1 21.38 -10.17 -4.70
C ALA A 1 22.59 -10.42 -3.78
N LEU A 2 23.41 -9.40 -3.48
CA LEU A 2 24.63 -9.58 -2.68
C LEU A 2 24.39 -10.18 -1.28
N LEU A 3 23.47 -9.61 -0.49
CA LEU A 3 23.16 -10.14 0.84
C LEU A 3 22.66 -11.58 0.78
N LYS A 4 21.80 -11.90 -0.19
CA LYS A 4 21.29 -13.27 -0.37
C LYS A 4 22.40 -14.29 -0.63
N MET A 5 23.48 -13.91 -1.32
CA MET A 5 24.59 -14.82 -1.65
C MET A 5 25.70 -14.86 -0.60
N HIS A 6 25.95 -13.74 0.10
CA HIS A 6 27.16 -13.57 0.91
C HIS A 6 26.88 -13.28 2.39
N ALA A 7 25.65 -12.91 2.74
CA ALA A 7 25.24 -12.62 4.12
C ALA A 7 23.75 -12.97 4.31
N PRO A 8 23.35 -14.25 4.18
CA PRO A 8 21.95 -14.67 4.08
C PRO A 8 21.12 -14.40 5.34
N HIS A 9 21.76 -14.10 6.47
CA HIS A 9 21.09 -13.69 7.71
C HIS A 9 20.76 -12.19 7.77
N ALA A 10 21.33 -11.38 6.88
CA ALA A 10 21.05 -9.96 6.77
C ALA A 10 19.85 -9.70 5.83
N LYS A 11 19.18 -8.56 6.03
CA LYS A 11 18.04 -8.12 5.21
C LYS A 11 18.27 -6.71 4.72
N VAL A 12 17.76 -6.40 3.53
CA VAL A 12 17.67 -5.01 3.08
C VAL A 12 16.51 -4.34 3.82
N LEU A 13 16.80 -3.24 4.52
CA LEU A 13 15.81 -2.30 5.05
C LEU A 13 15.87 -1.02 4.21
N ALA A 14 15.02 -0.92 3.18
CA ALA A 14 15.00 0.25 2.32
C ALA A 14 14.31 1.44 2.99
N ALA A 15 14.83 2.65 2.80
CA ALA A 15 14.40 3.87 3.47
C ALA A 15 14.52 5.08 2.52
N SER A 16 14.13 6.27 3.01
CA SER A 16 14.24 7.55 2.28
C SER A 16 13.38 7.60 1.01
N PHE A 17 12.08 7.35 1.17
CA PHE A 17 11.11 7.44 0.08
C PHE A 17 10.51 8.83 -0.05
N LYS A 18 10.21 9.23 -1.28
CA LYS A 18 9.43 10.44 -1.63
C LYS A 18 8.15 10.11 -2.38
N THR A 19 8.01 8.90 -2.93
CA THR A 19 6.80 8.44 -3.60
C THR A 19 6.50 6.98 -3.25
N PRO A 20 5.22 6.57 -3.23
CA PRO A 20 4.81 5.16 -3.10
C PRO A 20 5.45 4.24 -4.15
N ARG A 21 5.70 4.76 -5.35
CA ARG A 21 6.28 3.98 -6.45
C ARG A 21 7.70 3.49 -6.12
N GLN A 22 8.52 4.33 -5.50
CA GLN A 22 9.86 3.93 -5.06
C GLN A 22 9.82 2.78 -4.05
N ALA A 23 8.89 2.83 -3.10
CA ALA A 23 8.69 1.76 -2.12
C ALA A 23 8.24 0.47 -2.80
N LEU A 24 7.28 0.55 -3.73
CA LEU A 24 6.82 -0.59 -4.53
C LEU A 24 7.97 -1.20 -5.34
N ASP A 25 8.79 -0.38 -6.00
CA ASP A 25 9.92 -0.86 -6.79
C ASP A 25 10.94 -1.60 -5.90
N CYS A 26 11.25 -1.08 -4.70
CA CYS A 26 12.09 -1.78 -3.73
C CYS A 26 11.50 -3.14 -3.30
N LEU A 27 10.20 -3.21 -3.06
CA LEU A 27 9.52 -4.47 -2.72
C LEU A 27 9.56 -5.46 -3.90
N LEU A 28 9.29 -5.00 -5.12
CA LEU A 28 9.28 -5.84 -6.33
C LEU A 28 10.66 -6.42 -6.66
N VAL A 29 11.76 -5.70 -6.38
CA VAL A 29 13.13 -6.24 -6.51
C VAL A 29 13.54 -7.15 -5.34
N GLY A 30 12.63 -7.38 -4.40
CA GLY A 30 12.78 -8.36 -3.33
C GLY A 30 13.53 -7.85 -2.10
N CYS A 31 13.43 -6.56 -1.78
CA CYS A 31 13.80 -6.04 -0.46
C CYS A 31 12.89 -6.67 0.60
N GLU A 32 13.46 -7.26 1.66
CA GLU A 32 12.68 -7.96 2.69
C GLU A 32 12.02 -7.03 3.71
N SER A 33 12.49 -5.79 3.84
CA SER A 33 11.86 -4.79 4.70
C SER A 33 12.00 -3.36 4.14
N ILE A 34 11.07 -2.50 4.53
CA ILE A 34 11.05 -1.07 4.21
C ILE A 34 10.66 -0.27 5.45
N THR A 35 11.09 1.00 5.53
CA THR A 35 10.57 1.99 6.48
C THR A 35 10.09 3.21 5.70
N LEU A 36 8.86 3.65 5.97
CA LEU A 36 8.20 4.70 5.21
C LEU A 36 8.07 5.98 6.05
N PRO A 37 8.26 7.17 5.46
CA PRO A 37 7.76 8.40 6.06
C PRO A 37 6.21 8.42 6.01
N LEU A 38 5.60 9.20 6.91
CA LEU A 38 4.14 9.19 7.11
C LEU A 38 3.36 9.59 5.85
N ASP A 39 3.85 10.57 5.11
CA ASP A 39 3.23 11.07 3.87
C ASP A 39 3.14 9.99 2.80
N VAL A 40 4.22 9.25 2.57
CA VAL A 40 4.25 8.13 1.62
C VAL A 40 3.36 6.99 2.08
N ALA A 41 3.37 6.66 3.38
CA ALA A 41 2.49 5.62 3.93
C ALA A 41 1.01 5.96 3.75
N GLN A 42 0.62 7.22 3.99
CA GLN A 42 -0.75 7.68 3.76
C GLN A 42 -1.14 7.63 2.27
N GLN A 43 -0.24 8.07 1.38
CA GLN A 43 -0.47 7.99 -0.06
C GLN A 43 -0.63 6.55 -0.58
N MET A 44 -0.03 5.55 0.09
CA MET A 44 -0.18 4.15 -0.30
C MET A 44 -1.57 3.57 -0.06
N ILE A 45 -2.32 4.11 0.91
CA ILE A 45 -3.63 3.57 1.32
C ILE A 45 -4.81 4.44 0.88
N SER A 46 -4.57 5.73 0.57
CA SER A 46 -5.60 6.66 0.11
C SER A 46 -5.74 6.61 -1.41
N SER A 47 -6.87 6.10 -1.91
CA SER A 47 -7.17 6.00 -3.35
C SER A 47 -8.57 6.53 -3.68
N PRO A 48 -8.70 7.61 -4.47
CA PRO A 48 -10.00 8.15 -4.87
C PRO A 48 -10.90 7.14 -5.58
N ALA A 49 -10.31 6.17 -6.30
CA ALA A 49 -11.06 5.12 -6.97
C ALA A 49 -11.65 4.10 -5.98
N VAL A 50 -10.95 3.83 -4.87
CA VAL A 50 -11.46 2.96 -3.80
C VAL A 50 -12.59 3.66 -3.06
N ASP A 51 -12.42 4.93 -2.71
CA ASP A 51 -13.48 5.73 -2.05
C ASP A 51 -14.74 5.80 -2.93
N ALA A 52 -14.58 6.04 -4.24
CA ALA A 52 -15.69 6.05 -5.19
C ALA A 52 -16.39 4.69 -5.30
N ALA A 53 -15.64 3.58 -5.22
CA ALA A 53 -16.21 2.24 -5.23
C ALA A 53 -17.04 1.97 -3.96
N VAL A 54 -16.55 2.38 -2.78
CA VAL A 54 -17.29 2.28 -1.51
C VAL A 54 -18.57 3.09 -1.57
N ALA A 55 -18.50 4.36 -2.01
CA ALA A 55 -19.67 5.21 -2.16
C ALA A 55 -20.72 4.62 -3.11
N LYS A 56 -20.28 3.96 -4.17
CA LYS A 56 -21.18 3.24 -5.08
C LYS A 56 -21.88 2.07 -4.40
N PHE A 57 -21.15 1.26 -3.63
CA PHE A 57 -21.76 0.17 -2.86
C PHE A 57 -22.82 0.68 -1.88
N GLU A 58 -22.53 1.77 -1.15
CA GLU A 58 -23.49 2.39 -0.23
C GLU A 58 -24.74 2.90 -0.96
N HIS A 59 -24.56 3.54 -2.12
CA HIS A 59 -25.67 4.02 -2.93
C HIS A 59 -26.57 2.89 -3.42
N ASP A 60 -25.98 1.83 -3.99
CA ASP A 60 -26.72 0.68 -4.50
C ASP A 60 -27.47 -0.04 -3.35
N TRP A 61 -26.84 -0.13 -2.17
CA TRP A 61 -27.46 -0.72 -0.98
C TRP A 61 -28.62 0.13 -0.44
N GLN A 62 -28.44 1.44 -0.33
CA GLN A 62 -29.50 2.38 0.07
C GLN A 62 -30.69 2.33 -0.90
N SER A 63 -30.41 2.26 -2.20
CA SER A 63 -31.44 2.17 -3.24
C SER A 63 -32.25 0.88 -3.14
N ALA A 64 -31.60 -0.27 -2.87
CA ALA A 64 -32.26 -1.57 -2.78
C ALA A 64 -32.96 -1.82 -1.44
N PHE A 65 -32.42 -1.32 -0.32
CA PHE A 65 -32.84 -1.71 1.04
C PHE A 65 -33.19 -0.55 1.98
N GLY A 66 -33.04 0.71 1.56
CA GLY A 66 -33.39 1.88 2.35
C GLY A 66 -32.47 2.17 3.54
N ARG A 67 -31.33 1.48 3.64
CA ARG A 67 -30.29 1.64 4.68
C ARG A 67 -28.91 1.44 4.08
N THR A 68 -27.84 1.82 4.79
CA THR A 68 -26.42 1.61 4.40
C THR A 68 -25.71 0.54 5.22
N SER A 69 -26.36 -0.04 6.24
CA SER A 69 -25.81 -1.10 7.09
C SER A 69 -26.50 -2.44 6.86
N ILE A 70 -25.83 -3.52 7.28
CA ILE A 70 -26.35 -4.90 7.24
C ILE A 70 -27.50 -5.10 8.23
#